data_AF-A0A1I0TKR9-F1
#
_entry.id   AF-A0A1I0TKR9-F1
#
_cell.length_a   1.000
_cell.length_b   1.000
_cell.length_c   1.000
_cell.angle_alpha   90.00
_cell.angle_beta   90.00
_cell.angle_gamma   90.00
#
_symmetry.space_group_name_H-M   'P 1'
#
loop_
_entity.id
_entity.type
_entity.pdbx_description
1 polymer ?
#
loop_
_entity_poly.entity_id
_entity_poly.type
_entity_poly.pdbx_seq_one_letter_code
_entity_poly.pdbx_strand_id
1 'polypeptide(L)'
;MRPGRWAAGLAAAAALTACGGTSDTAAGPTTTTAAAQPGPFFGVCGQLTDDEVRQAFAVPAFATVTRNSVGCEWEVSGPTGPSVSFSWYRGSPIGRERAGSELIGRPAADLEIAGRSGFEALYQDALGQPVLCESALQYGSDFVHLSVTYADVTPTADPCVVGRQLLETVAERAQ
;
A
#
# COMPACT_ATOMS: atom_id res chain seq x y z
N MET A 1 -75.38 -43.80 -12.85
CA MET A 1 -74.56 -42.86 -13.66
C MET A 1 -73.37 -42.38 -12.83
N ARG A 2 -72.21 -43.03 -13.01
CA ARG A 2 -70.87 -42.41 -13.09
C ARG A 2 -70.49 -42.42 -14.60
N PRO A 3 -69.34 -41.92 -15.09
CA PRO A 3 -68.18 -41.22 -14.50
C PRO A 3 -67.93 -39.88 -15.25
N GLY A 4 -66.87 -39.08 -15.13
CA GLY A 4 -65.44 -39.27 -14.84
C GLY A 4 -64.69 -37.97 -15.22
N ARG A 5 -63.38 -37.77 -15.11
CA ARG A 5 -62.20 -38.37 -14.47
C ARG A 5 -61.05 -37.35 -14.74
N TRP A 6 -59.93 -37.49 -14.02
CA TRP A 6 -58.56 -37.02 -14.33
C TRP A 6 -58.24 -35.53 -14.11
N ALA A 7 -57.01 -35.09 -13.82
CA ALA A 7 -55.82 -35.56 -13.08
C ALA A 7 -54.75 -34.44 -13.27
N ALA A 8 -53.68 -34.53 -12.49
CA ALA A 8 -52.35 -33.93 -12.69
C ALA A 8 -52.10 -32.50 -12.17
N GLY A 9 -51.00 -32.39 -11.42
CA GLY A 9 -50.51 -31.19 -10.76
C GLY A 9 -49.57 -30.34 -11.61
N LEU A 10 -49.02 -29.30 -11.00
CA LEU A 10 -47.98 -28.45 -11.57
C LEU A 10 -47.06 -27.93 -10.45
N ALA A 11 -45.81 -28.37 -10.52
CA ALA A 11 -44.68 -27.76 -9.83
C ALA A 11 -44.36 -26.42 -10.53
N ALA A 12 -44.26 -25.34 -9.76
CA ALA A 12 -43.85 -24.04 -10.28
C ALA A 12 -42.34 -23.88 -10.13
N ALA A 13 -41.59 -24.19 -11.19
CA ALA A 13 -40.21 -23.75 -11.36
C ALA A 13 -40.22 -22.39 -12.07
N ALA A 14 -39.81 -21.33 -11.37
CA ALA A 14 -39.60 -20.02 -11.98
C ALA A 14 -38.21 -19.98 -12.62
N ALA A 15 -38.13 -20.23 -13.93
CA ALA A 15 -36.97 -19.91 -14.74
C ALA A 15 -37.11 -18.47 -15.25
N LEU A 16 -36.26 -17.56 -14.79
CA LEU A 16 -36.11 -16.23 -15.38
C LEU A 16 -35.25 -16.36 -16.63
N THR A 17 -35.90 -16.26 -17.79
CA THR A 17 -35.27 -16.09 -19.09
C THR A 17 -34.74 -14.66 -19.22
N ALA A 18 -33.42 -14.48 -19.22
CA ALA A 18 -32.80 -13.22 -19.61
C ALA A 18 -32.86 -13.11 -21.15
N CYS A 19 -33.46 -12.01 -21.62
CA CYS A 19 -33.70 -11.70 -23.02
C CYS A 19 -32.42 -11.72 -23.87
N GLY A 20 -32.49 -12.41 -25.00
CA GLY A 20 -31.60 -12.19 -26.13
C GLY A 20 -31.92 -10.86 -26.79
N GLY A 21 -30.88 -10.03 -26.96
CA GLY A 21 -30.85 -8.91 -27.89
C GLY A 21 -29.59 -9.05 -28.73
N THR A 22 -29.74 -9.50 -29.97
CA THR A 22 -28.70 -9.45 -30.98
C THR A 22 -28.46 -7.99 -31.34
N SER A 23 -27.40 -7.43 -30.78
CA SER A 23 -26.76 -6.22 -31.25
C SER A 23 -25.31 -6.57 -31.57
N ASP A 24 -24.92 -6.40 -32.83
CA ASP A 24 -23.54 -6.50 -33.31
C ASP A 24 -22.64 -5.63 -32.43
N THR A 25 -22.04 -6.25 -31.42
CA THR A 25 -21.10 -5.59 -30.53
C THR A 25 -19.74 -5.99 -31.02
N ALA A 26 -19.06 -5.05 -31.68
CA ALA A 26 -17.65 -5.16 -31.99
C ALA A 26 -16.92 -5.66 -30.74
N ALA A 27 -16.26 -6.81 -30.86
CA ALA A 27 -15.42 -7.36 -29.80
C ALA A 27 -14.32 -6.34 -29.49
N GLY A 28 -14.55 -5.49 -28.49
CA GLY A 28 -13.49 -4.72 -27.87
C GLY A 28 -12.44 -5.72 -27.35
N PRO A 29 -11.15 -5.34 -27.36
CA PRO A 29 -10.11 -6.25 -26.89
C PRO A 29 -10.46 -6.68 -25.47
N THR A 30 -10.67 -7.99 -25.30
CA THR A 30 -10.77 -8.59 -23.98
C THR A 30 -9.37 -8.49 -23.40
N THR A 31 -9.06 -7.40 -22.69
CA THR A 31 -7.90 -7.37 -21.82
C THR A 31 -8.18 -8.38 -20.73
N THR A 32 -7.73 -9.61 -20.94
CA THR A 32 -7.49 -10.55 -19.86
C THR A 32 -6.42 -9.88 -19.00
N THR A 33 -6.83 -9.09 -18.01
CA THR A 33 -5.92 -8.62 -16.97
C THR A 33 -5.38 -9.88 -16.32
N ALA A 34 -4.17 -10.28 -16.68
CA ALA A 34 -3.47 -11.35 -15.98
C ALA A 34 -3.56 -11.04 -14.50
N ALA A 35 -3.98 -12.02 -13.69
CA ALA A 35 -4.06 -11.83 -12.25
C ALA A 35 -2.69 -11.32 -11.78
N ALA A 36 -2.70 -10.09 -11.25
CA ALA A 36 -1.47 -9.42 -10.84
C ALA A 36 -0.82 -10.29 -9.76
N GLN A 37 0.46 -10.64 -9.95
CA GLN A 37 1.13 -11.54 -9.01
C GLN A 37 1.35 -10.79 -7.69
N PRO A 38 0.96 -11.37 -6.54
CA PRO A 38 1.18 -10.75 -5.25
C PRO A 38 2.68 -10.57 -4.98
N GLY A 39 3.01 -9.64 -4.09
CA GLY A 39 4.37 -9.47 -3.60
C GLY A 39 4.78 -10.58 -2.64
N PRO A 40 6.06 -10.56 -2.18
CA PRO A 40 6.55 -11.46 -1.15
C PRO A 40 5.86 -11.18 0.20
N PHE A 41 6.08 -12.08 1.16
CA PHE A 41 5.67 -11.81 2.53
C PHE A 41 6.75 -10.98 3.25
N PHE A 42 6.33 -9.90 3.91
CA PHE A 42 7.24 -8.97 4.59
C PHE A 42 7.35 -9.19 6.10
N GLY A 43 6.57 -10.10 6.69
CA GLY A 43 6.47 -10.23 8.13
C GLY A 43 5.81 -9.01 8.80
N VAL A 44 5.85 -8.99 10.13
CA VAL A 44 5.37 -7.84 10.92
C VAL A 44 6.35 -6.68 10.72
N CYS A 45 5.85 -5.51 10.34
CA CYS A 45 6.64 -4.28 10.13
C CYS A 45 7.78 -4.39 9.11
N GLY A 46 7.69 -5.26 8.10
CA GLY A 46 8.82 -5.47 7.19
C GLY A 46 10.01 -6.17 7.84
N GLN A 47 9.80 -6.83 8.98
CA GLN A 47 10.83 -7.40 9.83
C GLN A 47 11.84 -6.36 10.37
N LEU A 48 11.43 -5.08 10.45
CA LEU A 48 12.19 -4.04 11.12
C LEU A 48 12.06 -4.17 12.65
N THR A 49 13.20 -4.09 13.34
CA THR A 49 13.26 -4.02 14.80
C THR A 49 13.19 -2.58 15.30
N ASP A 50 12.77 -2.39 16.56
CA ASP A 50 12.73 -1.05 17.17
C ASP A 50 14.11 -0.40 17.21
N ASP A 51 15.16 -1.17 17.43
CA ASP A 51 16.52 -0.65 17.45
C ASP A 51 17.01 -0.21 16.07
N GLU A 52 16.66 -0.92 15.01
CA GLU A 52 17.00 -0.52 13.63
C GLU A 52 16.31 0.79 13.27
N VAL A 53 15.01 0.91 13.54
CA VAL A 53 14.25 2.14 13.25
C VAL A 53 14.76 3.30 14.10
N ARG A 54 15.01 3.07 15.41
CA ARG A 54 15.54 4.09 16.32
C ARG A 54 16.92 4.59 15.90
N GLN A 55 17.81 3.68 15.47
CA GLN A 55 19.16 4.03 15.02
C GLN A 55 19.11 4.82 13.71
N ALA A 56 18.33 4.38 12.73
CA ALA A 56 18.17 5.08 11.46
C ALA A 56 17.56 6.47 11.69
N PHE A 57 16.50 6.56 12.49
CA PHE A 57 15.80 7.81 12.80
C PHE A 57 16.58 8.74 13.75
N ALA A 58 17.73 8.29 14.27
CA ALA A 58 18.63 9.07 15.12
C ALA A 58 17.95 9.71 16.36
N VAL A 59 17.05 8.95 17.01
CA VAL A 59 16.33 9.40 18.21
C VAL A 59 16.72 8.58 19.45
N PRO A 60 16.61 9.14 20.67
CA PRO A 60 16.99 8.42 21.88
C PRO A 60 16.06 7.25 22.20
N ALA A 61 14.75 7.39 21.97
CA ALA A 61 13.74 6.38 22.25
C ALA A 61 12.42 6.70 21.52
N PHE A 62 11.56 5.68 21.40
CA PHE A 62 10.15 5.83 21.03
C PHE A 62 9.28 5.81 22.29
N ALA A 63 8.27 6.68 22.32
CA ALA A 63 7.25 6.68 23.37
C ALA A 63 6.21 5.58 23.13
N THR A 64 5.84 5.37 21.86
CA THR A 64 4.84 4.39 21.46
C THR A 64 5.29 3.65 20.21
N VAL A 65 5.04 2.35 20.16
CA VAL A 65 5.17 1.55 18.93
C VAL A 65 3.87 0.78 18.70
N THR A 66 3.16 1.13 17.62
CA THR A 66 1.93 0.44 17.22
C THR A 66 2.24 -0.57 16.13
N ARG A 67 1.65 -1.77 16.21
CA ARG A 67 1.82 -2.83 15.20
C ARG A 67 0.48 -3.47 14.86
N ASN A 68 0.21 -3.65 13.58
CA ASN A 68 -0.95 -4.40 13.10
C ASN A 68 -0.59 -5.22 11.85
N SER A 69 -1.58 -5.84 11.22
CA SER A 69 -1.39 -6.74 10.07
C SER A 69 -1.02 -6.04 8.76
N VAL A 70 -1.08 -4.71 8.70
CA VAL A 70 -0.84 -3.92 7.48
C VAL A 70 0.26 -2.88 7.65
N GLY A 71 0.73 -2.63 8.88
CA GLY A 71 1.75 -1.63 9.13
C GLY A 71 2.12 -1.45 10.60
N CYS A 72 3.08 -0.55 10.81
CA CYS A 72 3.62 -0.20 12.11
C CYS A 72 3.92 1.29 12.19
N GLU A 73 3.86 1.86 13.39
CA GLU A 73 4.15 3.27 13.66
C GLU A 73 5.06 3.35 14.88
N TRP A 74 6.17 4.08 14.75
CA TRP A 74 7.10 4.38 15.83
C TRP A 74 7.05 5.87 16.14
N GLU A 75 6.51 6.24 17.30
CA GLU A 75 6.27 7.63 17.68
C GLU A 75 7.24 8.08 18.77
N VAL A 76 7.88 9.23 18.61
CA VAL A 76 8.75 9.82 19.64
C VAL A 76 7.93 10.57 20.70
N SER A 77 6.87 11.26 20.28
CA SER A 77 6.08 12.14 21.17
C SER A 77 4.59 12.20 20.81
N GLY A 78 4.01 11.05 20.46
CA GLY A 78 2.60 10.92 20.07
C GLY A 78 2.35 11.06 18.56
N PRO A 79 1.09 10.95 18.11
CA PRO A 79 0.73 10.73 16.70
C PRO A 79 0.94 11.93 15.78
N THR A 80 1.22 13.12 16.33
CA THR A 80 1.52 14.34 15.56
C THR A 80 2.98 14.75 15.68
N GLY A 81 3.79 14.02 16.46
CA GLY A 81 5.19 14.30 16.66
C GLY A 81 6.08 13.58 15.64
N PRO A 82 7.41 13.58 15.86
CA PRO A 82 8.33 12.81 15.05
C PRO A 82 7.97 11.33 15.07
N SER A 83 7.87 10.74 13.88
CA SER A 83 7.52 9.34 13.73
C SER A 83 8.07 8.71 12.46
N VAL A 84 8.10 7.38 12.48
CA VAL A 84 8.31 6.55 11.30
C VAL A 84 7.10 5.64 11.17
N SER A 85 6.54 5.55 9.97
CA SER A 85 5.49 4.59 9.65
C SER A 85 5.99 3.60 8.61
N PHE A 86 5.62 2.33 8.77
CA PHE A 86 5.75 1.30 7.74
C PHE A 86 4.37 0.81 7.34
N SER A 87 4.12 0.75 6.04
CA SER A 87 2.88 0.21 5.48
C SER A 87 3.17 -0.79 4.36
N TRP A 88 2.39 -1.88 4.32
CA TRP A 88 2.39 -2.86 3.24
C TRP A 88 1.04 -2.86 2.53
N TYR A 89 1.04 -2.43 1.27
CA TYR A 89 -0.14 -2.35 0.44
C TYR A 89 -0.20 -3.53 -0.52
N ARG A 90 -1.28 -4.31 -0.43
CA ARG A 90 -1.50 -5.51 -1.26
C ARG A 90 -2.43 -5.25 -2.43
N GLY A 91 -2.07 -5.69 -3.63
CA GLY A 91 -2.89 -5.56 -4.85
C GLY A 91 -3.14 -4.10 -5.24
N SER A 92 -2.20 -3.22 -4.94
CA SER A 92 -2.32 -1.78 -5.11
C SER A 92 -1.15 -1.25 -5.94
N PRO A 93 -1.39 -0.54 -7.06
CA PRO A 93 -0.30 0.03 -7.84
C PRO A 93 0.39 1.15 -7.07
N ILE A 94 1.72 1.09 -6.96
CA ILE A 94 2.55 2.15 -6.35
C ILE A 94 2.33 3.53 -7.00
N GLY A 95 1.99 3.53 -8.30
CA GLY A 95 1.73 4.75 -9.05
C GLY A 95 0.57 5.58 -8.50
N ARG A 96 -0.39 4.97 -7.78
CA ARG A 96 -1.45 5.72 -7.11
C ARG A 96 -0.89 6.55 -5.94
N GLU A 97 0.03 5.96 -5.16
CA GLU A 97 0.66 6.64 -4.02
C GLU A 97 1.59 7.76 -4.50
N ARG A 98 2.36 7.47 -5.55
CA ARG A 98 3.18 8.48 -6.23
C ARG A 98 2.35 9.68 -6.68
N ALA A 99 1.26 9.44 -7.40
CA ALA A 99 0.37 10.49 -7.88
C ALA A 99 -0.27 11.28 -6.71
N GLY A 100 -0.54 10.61 -5.59
CA GLY A 100 -1.01 11.27 -4.37
C GLY A 100 -0.01 12.29 -3.83
N SER A 101 1.28 11.91 -3.73
CA SER A 101 2.36 12.81 -3.32
C SER A 101 2.51 14.00 -4.26
N GLU A 102 2.55 13.73 -5.57
CA GLU A 102 2.68 14.78 -6.59
C GLU A 102 1.51 15.77 -6.54
N LEU A 103 0.28 15.29 -6.35
CA LEU A 103 -0.94 16.11 -6.27
C LEU A 103 -0.91 17.09 -5.10
N ILE A 104 -0.31 16.70 -3.96
CA ILE A 104 -0.19 17.56 -2.77
C ILE A 104 1.09 18.42 -2.78
N GLY A 105 1.74 18.54 -3.93
CA GLY A 105 2.93 19.38 -4.09
C GLY A 105 4.20 18.78 -3.51
N ARG A 106 4.30 17.45 -3.45
CA ARG A 106 5.50 16.71 -3.08
C ARG A 106 5.98 15.91 -4.29
N PRO A 107 6.77 16.52 -5.19
CA PRO A 107 7.21 15.87 -6.41
C PRO A 107 7.94 14.56 -6.09
N ALA A 108 7.49 13.47 -6.70
CA ALA A 108 8.10 12.17 -6.49
C ALA A 108 9.26 11.95 -7.47
N ALA A 109 10.44 11.68 -6.92
CA ALA A 109 11.63 11.25 -7.64
C ALA A 109 11.66 9.72 -7.76
N ASP A 110 12.30 9.22 -8.82
CA ASP A 110 12.49 7.78 -8.98
C ASP A 110 13.49 7.25 -7.96
N LEU A 111 13.18 6.08 -7.39
CA LEU A 111 14.02 5.36 -6.44
C LEU A 111 14.27 3.95 -6.97
N GLU A 112 15.50 3.46 -6.82
CA GLU A 112 15.87 2.08 -7.11
C GLU A 112 16.67 1.51 -5.93
N ILE A 113 16.20 0.41 -5.35
CA ILE A 113 16.87 -0.30 -4.25
C ILE A 113 16.87 -1.79 -4.56
N ALA A 114 18.05 -2.43 -4.52
CA ALA A 114 18.20 -3.86 -4.78
C ALA A 114 17.54 -4.32 -6.11
N GLY A 115 17.58 -3.46 -7.14
CA GLY A 115 16.97 -3.73 -8.46
C GLY A 115 15.44 -3.63 -8.49
N ARG A 116 14.82 -3.01 -7.47
CA ARG A 116 13.39 -2.75 -7.39
C ARG A 116 13.13 -1.26 -7.55
N SER A 117 12.20 -0.97 -8.45
CA SER A 117 11.73 0.38 -8.68
C SER A 117 10.82 0.86 -7.57
N GLY A 118 10.82 2.17 -7.39
CA GLY A 118 10.15 2.86 -6.31
C GLY A 118 10.03 4.35 -6.59
N PHE A 119 9.62 5.08 -5.57
CA PHE A 119 9.70 6.53 -5.58
C PHE A 119 10.06 7.06 -4.20
N GLU A 120 10.53 8.30 -4.18
CA GLU A 120 10.76 9.08 -2.98
C GLU A 120 10.16 10.48 -3.15
N ALA A 121 9.45 10.98 -2.14
CA ALA A 121 8.85 12.30 -2.15
C ALA A 121 9.21 13.06 -0.86
N LEU A 122 10.12 14.03 -1.00
CA LEU A 122 10.56 14.90 0.08
C LEU A 122 9.58 16.07 0.25
N TYR A 123 9.30 16.41 1.51
CA TYR A 123 8.64 17.65 1.89
C TYR A 123 9.58 18.50 2.75
N GLN A 124 9.69 19.77 2.37
CA GLN A 124 10.39 20.78 3.15
C GLN A 124 9.38 21.71 3.82
N ASP A 125 9.67 22.12 5.04
CA ASP A 125 8.86 23.13 5.74
C ASP A 125 9.06 24.54 5.13
N ALA A 126 8.39 25.53 5.71
CA ALA A 126 8.49 26.93 5.25
C ALA A 126 9.90 27.53 5.41
N LEU A 127 10.78 26.91 6.19
CA LEU A 127 12.17 27.30 6.41
C LEU A 127 13.14 26.50 5.51
N GLY A 128 12.62 25.63 4.64
CA GLY A 128 13.40 24.78 3.75
C GLY A 128 14.03 23.57 4.43
N GLN A 129 13.63 23.22 5.65
CA GLN A 129 14.14 22.04 6.34
C GLN A 129 13.45 20.77 5.83
N PRO A 130 14.19 19.69 5.53
CA PRO A 130 13.59 18.42 5.10
C PRO A 130 12.96 17.70 6.30
N VAL A 131 11.68 17.97 6.54
CA VAL A 131 10.99 17.46 7.74
C VAL A 131 10.20 16.18 7.49
N LEU A 132 9.91 15.82 6.24
CA LEU A 132 9.19 14.59 5.92
C LEU A 132 9.67 13.99 4.61
N CYS A 133 9.80 12.66 4.56
CA CYS A 133 10.03 11.92 3.33
C CYS A 133 9.15 10.69 3.27
N GLU A 134 8.49 10.50 2.13
CA GLU A 134 7.78 9.28 1.77
C GLU A 134 8.66 8.46 0.82
N SER A 135 8.87 7.18 1.10
CA SER A 135 9.67 6.29 0.25
C SER A 135 8.95 4.98 0.03
N ALA A 136 8.85 4.52 -1.22
CA ALA A 136 8.15 3.27 -1.56
C ALA A 136 8.98 2.38 -2.49
N LEU A 137 8.81 1.05 -2.37
CA LEU A 137 9.37 0.05 -3.29
C LEU A 137 8.31 -0.93 -3.79
N GLN A 138 8.33 -1.21 -5.09
CA GLN A 138 7.38 -2.07 -5.79
C GLN A 138 7.77 -3.56 -5.70
N TYR A 139 6.77 -4.41 -5.50
CA TYR A 139 6.90 -5.87 -5.46
C TYR A 139 5.69 -6.54 -6.14
N GLY A 140 5.82 -6.86 -7.43
CA GLY A 140 4.71 -7.46 -8.17
C GLY A 140 3.53 -6.50 -8.23
N SER A 141 2.42 -6.86 -7.60
CA SER A 141 1.22 -6.01 -7.43
C SER A 141 1.11 -5.33 -6.06
N ASP A 142 2.10 -5.50 -5.20
CA ASP A 142 2.17 -4.94 -3.86
C ASP A 142 3.27 -3.88 -3.79
N PHE A 143 3.25 -3.04 -2.76
CA PHE A 143 4.40 -2.21 -2.42
C PHE A 143 4.52 -2.04 -0.90
N VAL A 144 5.74 -1.75 -0.46
CA VAL A 144 5.99 -1.27 0.90
C VAL A 144 6.27 0.22 0.86
N HIS A 145 5.90 0.90 1.92
CA HIS A 145 5.97 2.34 2.05
C HIS A 145 6.50 2.71 3.44
N LEU A 146 7.40 3.66 3.48
CA LEU A 146 7.85 4.32 4.69
C LEU A 146 7.51 5.81 4.63
N SER A 147 6.86 6.31 5.68
CA SER A 147 6.78 7.75 5.96
C SER A 147 7.72 8.05 7.11
N VAL A 148 8.65 8.97 6.92
CA VAL A 148 9.54 9.47 7.98
C VAL A 148 9.25 10.94 8.17
N THR A 149 8.81 11.35 9.35
CA THR A 149 8.50 12.74 9.67
C THR A 149 9.15 13.18 10.97
N TYR A 150 9.76 14.36 10.97
CA TYR A 150 10.18 15.08 12.17
C TYR A 150 9.16 16.13 12.61
N ALA A 151 7.98 16.14 12.00
CA ALA A 151 6.91 17.10 12.28
C ALA A 151 7.42 18.55 12.27
N ASP A 152 7.29 19.27 13.38
CA ASP A 152 7.68 20.66 13.55
C ASP A 152 8.99 20.85 14.35
N VAL A 153 9.72 19.77 14.64
CA VAL A 153 11.03 19.84 15.30
C VAL A 153 12.18 19.72 14.31
N THR A 154 13.38 20.14 14.73
CA THR A 154 14.58 20.02 13.92
C THR A 154 14.87 18.54 13.63
N PRO A 155 15.00 18.15 12.35
CA PRO A 155 15.36 16.79 11.96
C PRO A 155 16.68 16.34 12.58
N THR A 156 16.71 15.16 13.21
CA THR A 156 17.93 14.55 13.76
C THR A 156 18.73 13.77 12.70
N ALA A 157 18.09 13.44 11.58
CA ALA A 157 18.70 12.89 10.38
C ALA A 157 17.89 13.32 9.14
N ASP A 158 18.44 13.13 7.94
CA ASP A 158 17.71 13.35 6.69
C ASP A 158 16.60 12.29 6.54
N PRO A 159 15.32 12.67 6.45
CA PRO A 159 14.21 11.72 6.47
C PRO A 159 14.22 10.75 5.29
N CYS A 160 14.74 11.17 4.13
CA CYS A 160 14.85 10.31 2.95
C CYS A 160 15.99 9.30 3.09
N VAL A 161 17.11 9.69 3.70
CA VAL A 161 18.19 8.75 4.06
C VAL A 161 17.66 7.68 5.03
N VAL A 162 16.89 8.07 6.04
CA VAL A 162 16.24 7.11 6.98
C VAL A 162 15.33 6.16 6.23
N GLY A 163 14.44 6.68 5.38
CA GLY A 163 13.51 5.87 4.57
C GLY A 163 14.24 4.85 3.70
N ARG A 164 15.29 5.27 2.99
CA ARG A 164 16.07 4.36 2.13
C ARG A 164 16.79 3.27 2.91
N GLN A 165 17.45 3.60 4.02
CA GLN A 165 18.16 2.61 4.84
C GLN A 165 17.21 1.52 5.38
N LEU A 166 16.02 1.93 5.82
CA LEU A 166 15.01 0.99 6.32
C LEU A 166 14.40 0.17 5.17
N LEU A 167 14.16 0.77 4.00
CA LEU A 167 13.71 0.03 2.82
C LEU A 167 14.74 -0.98 2.30
N GLU A 168 16.03 -0.66 2.35
CA GLU A 168 17.12 -1.60 2.07
C GLU A 168 17.03 -2.81 2.99
N THR A 169 16.88 -2.57 4.29
CA THR A 169 16.72 -3.63 5.30
C THR A 169 15.49 -4.51 5.02
N VAL A 170 14.36 -3.90 4.65
CA VAL A 170 13.14 -4.63 4.27
C VAL A 170 13.37 -5.45 3.00
N ALA A 171 14.03 -4.89 2.00
CA ALA A 171 14.29 -5.55 0.72
C ALA A 171 15.18 -6.78 0.87
N GLU A 172 16.19 -6.72 1.76
CA GLU A 172 17.07 -7.84 2.08
C GLU A 172 16.33 -9.02 2.74
N ARG A 173 15.22 -8.75 3.43
CA ARG A 173 14.48 -9.72 4.26
C ARG A 173 13.18 -10.20 3.62
N ALA A 174 12.80 -9.68 2.46
CA ALA A 174 11.59 -10.07 1.75
C ALA A 174 11.66 -11.54 1.27
N GLN A 175 10.60 -12.32 1.54
CA GLN A 175 10.53 -13.77 1.30
C GLN A 175 9.53 -14.16 0.20
#